data_AF-A0A6G7YBB1-F1
#
_entry.id   AF-A0A6G7YBB1-F1
#
_cell.length_a   1.000
_cell.length_b   1.000
_cell.length_c   1.000
_cell.angle_alpha   90.00
_cell.angle_beta   90.00
_cell.angle_gamma   90.00
#
_symmetry.space_group_name_H-M   'P 1'
#
loop_
_entity.id
_entity.type
_entity.pdbx_description
1 polymer ?
#
loop_
_entity_poly.entity_id
_entity_poly.type
_entity_poly.pdbx_seq_one_letter_code
_entity_poly.pdbx_strand_id
1 'polypeptide(L)'
;MGRFVDEVFGEVVDGWFARTDALLFGRHTYDVMASYWPHVTDPKDATAARLNAAPKHVVSRTLTPERATWNNTVEVIGDDVAERIRALKASGEGNLQVHGSWRLIQALTEHGLVDEYHVIQFPTVVGAGKRLFDTGTPAGAFEVSDVRTTGTGAIAIVAAADPLPGGEPRGGRGARHRGVTGARPGS
;
A
#
# COMPACT_ATOMS: atom_id res chain seq x y z
N MET A 1 10.55 -14.66 11.76
CA MET A 1 11.22 -13.34 11.78
C MET A 1 12.48 -13.33 12.63
N GLY A 2 12.45 -13.83 13.87
CA GLY A 2 13.55 -13.64 14.85
C GLY A 2 14.98 -13.93 14.41
N ARG A 3 15.23 -14.84 13.45
CA ARG A 3 16.58 -15.08 12.89
C ARG A 3 17.17 -13.86 12.14
N PHE A 4 16.32 -13.02 11.56
CA PHE A 4 16.72 -11.90 10.69
C PHE A 4 16.44 -10.54 11.32
N VAL A 5 16.12 -10.50 12.61
CA VAL A 5 15.93 -9.27 13.36
C VAL A 5 17.24 -8.95 14.05
N ASP A 6 17.88 -7.87 13.63
CA ASP A 6 19.03 -7.26 14.28
C ASP A 6 18.79 -5.75 14.47
N GLU A 7 19.80 -5.05 14.98
CA GLU A 7 19.72 -3.60 15.22
C GLU A 7 19.39 -2.81 13.94
N VAL A 8 20.05 -3.13 12.82
CA VAL A 8 19.83 -2.46 11.53
C VAL A 8 18.42 -2.71 11.02
N PHE A 9 17.89 -3.93 11.17
CA PHE A 9 16.50 -4.24 10.86
C PHE A 9 15.53 -3.37 11.69
N GLY A 10 15.79 -3.23 12.99
CA GLY A 10 15.01 -2.38 13.89
C GLY A 10 15.00 -0.92 13.44
N GLU A 11 16.18 -0.35 13.21
CA GLU A 11 16.34 1.04 12.73
C GLU A 11 15.58 1.32 11.43
N VAL A 12 15.65 0.38 10.47
CA VAL A 12 14.92 0.48 9.20
C VAL A 12 13.42 0.51 9.43
N VAL A 13 12.91 -0.46 10.20
CA VAL A 13 11.48 -0.62 10.45
C VAL A 13 10.93 0.57 11.24
N ASP A 14 11.61 0.99 12.30
CA ASP A 14 11.23 2.15 13.09
C ASP A 14 11.25 3.44 12.25
N GLY A 15 12.27 3.61 11.40
CA GLY A 15 12.38 4.74 10.48
C GLY A 15 11.26 4.79 9.44
N TRP A 16 10.74 3.64 9.00
CA TRP A 16 9.57 3.56 8.13
C TRP A 16 8.29 3.90 8.90
N PHE A 17 8.09 3.31 10.08
CA PHE A 17 6.90 3.56 10.90
C PHE A 17 6.82 5.01 11.38
N ALA A 18 7.94 5.66 11.69
CA ALA A 18 7.98 7.07 12.10
C ALA A 18 7.27 7.99 11.09
N ARG A 19 7.28 7.64 9.80
CA ARG A 19 6.64 8.39 8.72
C ARG A 19 5.18 7.99 8.46
N THR A 20 4.47 7.32 9.38
CA THR A 20 3.11 6.78 9.14
C THR A 20 2.01 7.75 9.52
N ASP A 21 1.45 8.53 8.61
CA ASP A 21 0.37 9.47 8.97
C ASP A 21 -1.00 8.79 9.04
N ALA A 22 -1.23 7.81 8.17
CA ALA A 22 -2.43 6.99 8.19
C ALA A 22 -2.09 5.54 7.80
N LEU A 23 -2.97 4.62 8.20
CA LEU A 23 -2.81 3.19 7.95
C LEU A 23 -3.95 2.66 7.08
N LEU A 24 -3.61 1.84 6.10
CA LEU A 24 -4.57 1.10 5.29
C LEU A 24 -4.35 -0.40 5.46
N PHE A 25 -5.40 -1.12 5.82
CA PHE A 25 -5.35 -2.56 6.03
C PHE A 25 -6.33 -3.31 5.14
N GLY A 26 -5.93 -4.50 4.70
CA GLY A 26 -6.89 -5.52 4.28
C GLY A 26 -7.44 -6.26 5.49
N ARG A 27 -8.68 -6.78 5.39
CA ARG A 27 -9.40 -7.48 6.48
C ARG A 27 -8.54 -8.41 7.35
N HIS A 28 -7.86 -9.38 6.74
CA HIS A 28 -7.11 -10.38 7.50
C HIS A 28 -5.93 -9.76 8.25
N THR A 29 -5.21 -8.82 7.62
CA THR A 29 -4.08 -8.18 8.30
C THR A 29 -4.55 -7.30 9.45
N TYR A 30 -5.68 -6.61 9.27
CA TYR A 30 -6.32 -5.86 10.35
C TYR A 30 -6.61 -6.75 11.55
N ASP A 31 -7.29 -7.89 11.36
CA ASP A 31 -7.64 -8.78 12.48
C ASP A 31 -6.38 -9.28 13.22
N VAL A 32 -5.33 -9.66 12.51
CA VAL A 32 -4.06 -10.11 13.11
C VAL A 32 -3.41 -8.98 13.91
N MET A 33 -3.30 -7.78 13.32
CA MET A 33 -2.64 -6.66 13.98
C MET A 33 -3.46 -6.11 15.16
N ALA A 34 -4.78 -6.02 15.01
CA ALA A 34 -5.70 -5.62 16.06
C ALA A 34 -5.69 -6.58 17.26
N SER A 35 -5.32 -7.85 17.06
CA SER A 35 -5.20 -8.82 18.16
C SER A 35 -3.93 -8.68 19.01
N TYR A 36 -2.96 -7.87 18.56
CA TYR A 36 -1.64 -7.75 19.20
C TYR A 36 -1.32 -6.31 19.62
N TRP A 37 -1.30 -5.38 18.67
CA TRP A 37 -0.75 -4.04 18.89
C TRP A 37 -1.46 -3.21 19.97
N PRO A 38 -2.78 -3.30 20.17
CA PRO A 38 -3.45 -2.62 21.30
C PRO A 38 -2.92 -3.02 22.68
N HIS A 39 -2.29 -4.19 22.79
CA HIS A 39 -1.78 -4.73 24.05
C HIS A 39 -0.30 -4.38 24.29
N VAL A 40 0.38 -3.78 23.31
CA VAL A 40 1.76 -3.30 23.46
C VAL A 40 1.70 -1.88 24.05
N THR A 41 1.84 -1.79 25.38
CA THR A 41 1.65 -0.55 26.13
C THR A 41 2.95 0.09 26.61
N ASP A 42 4.12 -0.43 26.23
CA ASP A 42 5.40 0.20 26.58
C ASP A 42 5.48 1.57 25.86
N PRO A 43 5.51 2.70 26.60
CA PRO A 43 5.59 4.01 25.98
C PRO A 43 6.90 4.25 25.21
N LYS A 44 7.91 3.39 25.39
CA LYS A 44 9.19 3.45 24.65
C LYS A 44 9.12 2.72 23.31
N ASP A 45 8.09 1.91 23.08
CA ASP A 45 7.88 1.27 21.78
C ASP A 45 7.26 2.27 20.80
N ALA A 46 8.12 2.97 20.07
CA ALA A 46 7.72 4.01 19.12
C ALA A 46 6.81 3.46 18.01
N THR A 47 7.03 2.22 17.58
CA THR A 47 6.22 1.56 16.55
C THR A 47 4.82 1.28 17.06
N ALA A 48 4.67 0.72 18.27
CA ALA A 48 3.36 0.51 18.89
C ALA A 48 2.63 1.82 19.13
N ALA A 49 3.32 2.84 19.63
CA ALA A 49 2.75 4.16 19.83
C ALA A 49 2.18 4.74 18.52
N ARG A 50 2.93 4.65 17.41
CA ARG A 50 2.50 5.16 16.11
C ARG A 50 1.34 4.34 15.53
N LEU A 51 1.43 3.01 15.56
CA LEU A 51 0.38 2.12 15.06
C LEU A 51 -0.95 2.32 15.80
N ASN A 52 -0.90 2.43 17.13
CA ASN A 52 -2.10 2.63 17.92
C ASN A 52 -2.66 4.05 17.74
N ALA A 53 -1.82 5.08 17.59
CA ALA A 53 -2.30 6.46 17.43
C ALA A 53 -2.84 6.79 16.02
N ALA A 54 -2.26 6.24 14.95
CA ALA A 54 -2.62 6.63 13.59
C ALA A 54 -4.07 6.27 13.20
N PRO A 55 -4.76 7.11 12.40
CA PRO A 55 -6.04 6.76 11.79
C PRO A 55 -5.90 5.54 10.87
N LYS A 56 -6.89 4.65 10.92
CA LYS A 56 -6.88 3.37 10.20
C LYS A 56 -8.09 3.26 9.29
N HIS A 57 -7.84 2.96 8.03
CA HIS A 57 -8.83 2.58 7.03
C HIS A 57 -8.73 1.08 6.78
N VAL A 58 -9.87 0.40 6.72
CA VAL A 58 -9.90 -1.07 6.54
C VAL A 58 -10.70 -1.43 5.31
N VAL A 59 -10.04 -2.03 4.32
CA VAL A 59 -10.70 -2.57 3.12
C VAL A 59 -11.31 -3.93 3.45
N SER A 60 -12.63 -3.98 3.51
CA SER A 60 -13.38 -5.19 3.84
C SER A 60 -14.87 -5.06 3.51
N ARG A 61 -15.40 -6.08 2.84
CA ARG A 61 -16.86 -6.25 2.64
C ARG A 61 -17.58 -6.97 3.78
N THR A 62 -16.83 -7.43 4.80
CA THR A 62 -17.36 -8.31 5.87
C THR A 62 -17.14 -7.76 7.27
N LEU A 63 -16.27 -6.76 7.41
CA LEU A 63 -16.09 -6.05 8.67
C LEU A 63 -17.15 -4.97 8.71
N THR A 64 -17.84 -4.85 9.84
CA THR A 64 -18.73 -3.71 10.06
C THR A 64 -18.01 -2.71 10.96
N PRO A 65 -18.32 -1.41 10.89
CA PRO A 65 -17.70 -0.40 11.75
C PRO A 65 -17.77 -0.73 13.25
N GLU A 66 -18.89 -1.32 13.70
CA GLU A 66 -19.11 -1.69 15.11
C GLU A 66 -18.20 -2.85 15.56
N ARG A 67 -17.70 -3.64 14.61
CA ARG A 67 -16.79 -4.76 14.86
C ARG A 67 -15.33 -4.40 14.68
N ALA A 68 -15.03 -3.17 14.27
CA ALA A 68 -13.67 -2.66 14.16
C ALA A 68 -13.17 -2.22 15.56
N THR A 69 -12.59 -3.16 16.31
CA THR A 69 -12.24 -2.95 17.73
C THR A 69 -10.91 -2.24 17.95
N TRP A 70 -10.05 -2.13 16.93
CA TRP A 70 -8.80 -1.42 17.06
C TRP A 70 -9.06 0.09 17.09
N ASN A 71 -8.58 0.76 18.13
CA ASN A 71 -8.72 2.20 18.31
C ASN A 71 -8.26 2.98 17.06
N ASN A 72 -8.92 4.12 16.81
CA ASN A 72 -8.70 4.98 15.66
C ASN A 72 -8.92 4.28 14.30
N THR A 73 -9.77 3.25 14.25
CA THR A 73 -10.34 2.79 12.98
C THR A 73 -11.41 3.79 12.55
N VAL A 74 -11.09 4.63 11.56
CA VAL A 74 -11.94 5.76 11.14
C VAL A 74 -12.89 5.38 10.02
N GLU A 75 -12.56 4.33 9.24
CA GLU A 75 -13.37 3.93 8.10
C GLU A 75 -13.20 2.45 7.76
N VAL A 76 -14.32 1.81 7.40
CA VAL A 76 -14.32 0.50 6.74
C VAL A 76 -14.80 0.68 5.29
N ILE A 77 -13.89 0.45 4.34
CA ILE A 77 -14.11 0.62 2.91
C ILE A 77 -14.62 -0.71 2.33
N GLY A 78 -15.89 -0.76 1.98
CA GLY A 78 -16.53 -1.97 1.43
C GLY A 78 -16.26 -2.15 -0.06
N ASP A 79 -16.71 -1.19 -0.87
CA ASP A 79 -16.62 -1.17 -2.33
C ASP A 79 -15.85 0.07 -2.82
N ASP A 80 -15.65 0.20 -4.14
CA ASP A 80 -14.98 1.33 -4.79
C ASP A 80 -13.60 1.69 -4.21
N VAL A 81 -12.86 0.67 -3.77
CA VAL A 81 -11.57 0.80 -3.08
C VAL A 81 -10.62 1.74 -3.81
N ALA A 82 -10.45 1.56 -5.12
CA ALA A 82 -9.53 2.38 -5.90
C ALA A 82 -9.93 3.87 -5.93
N GLU A 83 -11.22 4.18 -6.02
CA GLU A 83 -11.71 5.56 -5.97
C GLU A 83 -11.52 6.15 -4.59
N ARG A 84 -11.83 5.39 -3.54
CA ARG A 84 -11.67 5.85 -2.16
C ARG A 84 -10.22 6.14 -1.81
N ILE A 85 -9.29 5.28 -2.23
CA ILE A 85 -7.86 5.53 -2.04
C ILE A 85 -7.37 6.74 -2.85
N ARG A 86 -7.87 6.96 -4.08
CA ARG A 86 -7.57 8.21 -4.82
C ARG A 86 -8.03 9.44 -4.06
N ALA A 87 -9.23 9.41 -3.48
CA ALA A 87 -9.75 10.52 -2.68
C ALA A 87 -8.89 10.79 -1.44
N LEU A 88 -8.46 9.74 -0.73
CA LEU A 88 -7.54 9.87 0.42
C LEU A 88 -6.18 10.43 0.00
N LYS A 89 -5.62 9.97 -1.13
CA LYS A 89 -4.37 10.54 -1.66
C LYS A 89 -4.53 12.01 -2.05
N ALA A 90 -5.68 12.38 -2.63
CA ALA A 90 -5.97 13.73 -3.06
C ALA A 90 -6.23 14.72 -1.90
N SER A 91 -6.66 14.25 -0.72
CA SER A 91 -6.81 15.12 0.45
C SER A 91 -5.46 15.58 1.03
N GLY A 92 -4.35 14.95 0.62
CA GLY A 92 -3.00 15.37 0.99
C GLY A 92 -2.63 15.06 2.44
N GLU A 93 -3.31 14.10 3.07
CA GLU A 93 -3.19 13.75 4.50
C GLU A 93 -1.89 12.99 4.87
N GLY A 94 -0.79 13.26 4.17
CA GLY A 94 0.51 12.66 4.45
C GLY A 94 0.65 11.22 3.92
N ASN A 95 1.49 10.43 4.58
CA ASN A 95 1.86 9.10 4.11
C ASN A 95 0.87 8.03 4.60
N LEU A 96 0.11 7.48 3.65
CA LEU A 96 -0.81 6.35 3.85
C LEU A 96 -0.07 5.03 3.70
N GLN A 97 0.29 4.39 4.82
CA GLN A 97 1.04 3.14 4.79
C GLN A 97 0.13 1.91 4.69
N VAL A 98 0.52 1.00 3.79
CA VAL A 98 -0.16 -0.28 3.56
C VAL A 98 0.67 -1.41 4.15
N HIS A 99 0.28 -1.93 5.32
CA HIS A 99 0.97 -3.06 5.94
C HIS A 99 0.26 -4.36 5.57
N GLY A 100 0.67 -4.93 4.44
CA GLY A 100 -0.13 -5.96 3.78
C GLY A 100 -1.57 -5.46 3.54
N SER A 101 -2.53 -6.30 3.19
CA SER A 101 -2.38 -7.66 2.70
C SER A 101 -1.77 -7.69 1.30
N TRP A 102 -1.13 -8.80 0.93
CA TRP A 102 -0.65 -9.03 -0.44
C TRP A 102 -1.72 -8.76 -1.51
N ARG A 103 -2.98 -9.19 -1.29
CA ARG A 103 -4.10 -8.92 -2.22
C ARG A 103 -4.41 -7.43 -2.35
N LEU A 104 -4.39 -6.72 -1.23
CA LEU A 104 -4.65 -5.28 -1.23
C LEU A 104 -3.55 -4.55 -2.00
N ILE A 105 -2.28 -4.85 -1.70
CA ILE A 105 -1.15 -4.23 -2.41
C ILE A 105 -1.24 -4.55 -3.90
N GLN A 106 -1.48 -5.80 -4.30
CA GLN A 106 -1.67 -6.17 -5.71
C GLN A 106 -2.78 -5.36 -6.39
N ALA A 107 -3.94 -5.23 -5.76
CA ALA A 107 -5.04 -4.43 -6.31
C ALA A 107 -4.66 -2.95 -6.46
N LEU A 108 -3.94 -2.38 -5.48
CA LEU A 108 -3.44 -1.01 -5.57
C LEU A 108 -2.39 -0.86 -6.69
N THR A 109 -1.50 -1.84 -6.85
CA THR A 109 -0.52 -1.88 -7.95
C THR A 109 -1.20 -1.91 -9.31
N GLU A 110 -2.21 -2.75 -9.50
CA GLU A 110 -2.99 -2.85 -10.75
C GLU A 110 -3.68 -1.53 -11.11
N HIS A 111 -4.07 -0.74 -10.11
CA HIS A 111 -4.68 0.58 -10.28
C HIS A 111 -3.68 1.75 -10.31
N GLY A 112 -2.36 1.49 -10.22
CA GLY A 112 -1.33 2.52 -10.20
C GLY A 112 -1.39 3.41 -8.96
N LEU A 113 -1.79 2.86 -7.81
CA LEU A 113 -2.02 3.61 -6.57
C LEU A 113 -0.89 3.51 -5.55
N VAL A 114 0.14 2.70 -5.81
CA VAL A 114 1.33 2.59 -4.96
C VAL A 114 2.42 3.51 -5.51
N ASP A 115 2.85 4.49 -4.71
CA ASP A 115 3.90 5.44 -5.10
C ASP A 115 5.30 4.87 -4.79
N GLU A 116 5.47 4.29 -3.61
CA GLU A 116 6.75 3.79 -3.10
C GLU A 116 6.57 2.41 -2.44
N TYR A 117 7.50 1.50 -2.71
CA TYR A 117 7.59 0.19 -2.08
C TYR A 117 8.73 0.17 -1.08
N HIS A 118 8.40 -0.17 0.16
CA HIS A 118 9.35 -0.49 1.21
C HIS A 118 9.39 -2.01 1.38
N VAL A 119 10.45 -2.65 0.90
CA VAL A 119 10.55 -4.10 0.83
C VAL A 119 11.73 -4.57 1.65
N ILE A 120 11.51 -5.58 2.51
CA ILE A 120 12.60 -6.31 3.15
C ILE A 120 12.65 -7.70 2.52
N GLN A 121 13.72 -7.95 1.77
CA GLN A 121 14.03 -9.26 1.21
C GLN A 121 14.85 -10.06 2.23
N PHE A 122 14.35 -11.22 2.61
CA PHE A 122 15.06 -12.15 3.49
C PHE A 122 15.82 -13.19 2.66
N PRO A 123 17.00 -13.67 3.12
CA PRO A 123 17.77 -14.72 2.45
C PRO A 123 17.14 -16.09 2.73
N THR A 124 15.94 -16.33 2.19
CA THR A 124 15.15 -17.54 2.43
C THR A 124 14.33 -17.90 1.19
N VAL A 125 14.28 -19.20 0.88
CA VAL A 125 13.41 -19.74 -0.16
C VAL A 125 12.15 -20.30 0.50
N VAL A 126 11.00 -19.68 0.20
CA VAL A 126 9.70 -20.09 0.74
C VAL A 126 8.96 -21.09 -0.17
N GLY A 127 9.40 -21.25 -1.42
CA GLY A 127 8.75 -22.11 -2.40
C GLY A 127 7.44 -21.51 -2.93
N ALA A 128 6.32 -22.18 -2.65
CA ALA A 128 4.99 -21.74 -3.07
C ALA A 128 4.34 -20.84 -2.01
N GLY A 129 3.49 -19.91 -2.45
CA GLY A 129 2.76 -19.04 -1.54
C GLY A 129 2.31 -17.74 -2.16
N LYS A 130 1.96 -16.80 -1.29
CA LYS A 130 1.52 -15.44 -1.64
C LYS A 130 2.70 -14.66 -2.23
N ARG A 131 2.47 -13.95 -3.34
CA ARG A 131 3.49 -13.11 -3.99
C ARG A 131 3.13 -11.64 -3.88
N LEU A 132 4.12 -10.77 -3.88
CA LEU A 132 3.91 -9.32 -3.99
C LEU A 132 3.48 -8.97 -5.43
N PHE A 133 4.24 -9.46 -6.40
CA PHE A 133 3.93 -9.39 -7.82
C PHE A 133 3.60 -10.79 -8.34
N ASP A 134 2.48 -10.93 -9.03
CA ASP A 134 1.97 -12.22 -9.50
C ASP A 134 1.56 -12.13 -10.99
N THR A 135 1.04 -13.22 -11.52
CA THR A 135 0.53 -13.31 -12.88
C THR A 135 -0.53 -12.23 -13.11
N GLY A 136 -0.24 -11.27 -13.98
CA GLY A 136 -1.12 -10.14 -14.29
C GLY A 136 -0.66 -8.80 -13.74
N THR A 137 0.35 -8.76 -12.87
CA THR A 137 0.98 -7.48 -12.46
C THR A 137 1.52 -6.75 -13.69
N PRO A 138 1.16 -5.45 -13.90
CA PRO A 138 1.69 -4.66 -14.99
C PRO A 138 3.22 -4.61 -14.97
N ALA A 139 3.85 -4.70 -16.14
CA ALA A 139 5.28 -4.49 -16.26
C ALA A 139 5.62 -3.02 -15.98
N GLY A 140 6.69 -2.77 -15.23
CA GLY A 140 7.16 -1.44 -14.87
C GLY A 140 8.60 -1.50 -14.34
N ALA A 141 9.22 -0.34 -14.25
CA ALA A 141 10.49 -0.16 -13.58
C ALA A 141 10.26 0.46 -12.20
N PHE A 142 11.31 0.42 -11.37
CA PHE A 142 11.33 1.15 -10.11
C PHE A 142 12.63 1.94 -10.03
N GLU A 143 12.53 3.18 -9.55
CA GLU A 143 13.69 3.97 -9.15
C GLU A 143 13.99 3.63 -7.68
N VAL A 144 15.17 3.05 -7.44
CA VAL A 144 15.59 2.68 -6.09
C VAL A 144 16.23 3.89 -5.42
N SER A 145 15.64 4.32 -4.31
CA SER A 145 16.07 5.51 -3.55
C SER A 145 16.92 5.16 -2.32
N ASP A 146 16.74 3.98 -1.72
CA ASP A 146 17.55 3.51 -0.59
C ASP A 146 17.73 1.98 -0.63
N VAL A 147 18.91 1.51 -0.21
CA VAL A 147 19.21 0.08 -0.01
C VAL A 147 20.07 -0.09 1.23
N ARG A 148 19.65 -0.96 2.14
CA ARG A 148 20.41 -1.32 3.35
C ARG A 148 20.48 -2.81 3.52
N THR A 149 21.66 -3.32 3.83
CA THR A 149 21.88 -4.74 4.16
C THR A 149 22.09 -4.87 5.66
N THR A 150 21.34 -5.76 6.31
CA THR A 150 21.45 -6.02 7.74
C THR A 150 22.59 -7.00 8.03
N GLY A 151 23.04 -7.10 9.29
CA GLY A 151 24.06 -8.05 9.71
C GLY A 151 23.63 -9.51 9.54
N THR A 152 22.32 -9.76 9.53
CA THR A 152 21.69 -11.06 9.30
C THR A 152 21.45 -11.38 7.81
N GLY A 153 21.82 -10.45 6.91
CA GLY A 153 21.72 -10.62 5.46
C GLY A 153 20.34 -10.32 4.87
N ALA A 154 19.43 -9.70 5.63
CA ALA A 154 18.21 -9.13 5.07
C ALA A 154 18.56 -7.85 4.29
N ILE A 155 17.84 -7.59 3.20
CA ILE A 155 18.06 -6.40 2.36
C ILE A 155 16.78 -5.58 2.38
N ALA A 156 16.85 -4.39 2.95
CA ALA A 156 15.80 -3.39 2.90
C ALA A 156 15.99 -2.51 1.67
N ILE A 157 14.91 -2.29 0.93
CA ILE A 157 14.87 -1.54 -0.33
C ILE A 157 13.72 -0.54 -0.24
N VAL A 158 13.98 0.71 -0.63
CA VAL A 158 12.96 1.71 -0.89
C VAL A 158 13.00 2.02 -2.38
N ALA A 159 11.86 1.85 -3.06
CA ALA A 159 11.79 2.01 -4.51
C ALA A 159 10.47 2.65 -4.94
N ALA A 160 10.55 3.76 -5.67
CA ALA A 160 9.41 4.44 -6.25
C ALA A 160 9.03 3.82 -7.59
N ALA A 161 7.74 3.75 -7.90
CA ALA A 161 7.28 3.28 -9.22
C ALA A 161 7.77 4.24 -10.31
N ASP A 162 8.56 3.72 -11.26
CA ASP A 162 8.99 4.45 -12.46
C ASP A 162 8.15 3.96 -13.65
N PRO A 163 7.14 4.74 -14.08
CA PRO A 163 6.36 4.36 -15.24
C PRO A 163 7.26 4.39 -16.48
N LEU A 164 7.56 3.20 -17.01
CA LEU A 164 8.36 3.06 -18.23
C LEU A 164 7.86 4.02 -19.33
N PRO A 165 8.74 4.84 -19.94
CA PRO A 165 8.34 5.71 -21.04
C PRO A 165 7.77 4.86 -22.19
N GLY A 166 6.46 4.97 -22.43
CA GLY A 166 5.75 4.26 -23.50
C GLY A 166 4.58 3.37 -23.05
N GLY A 167 4.32 3.21 -21.75
CA GLY A 167 3.09 2.58 -21.26
C GLY A 167 1.91 3.56 -21.34
N GLU A 168 1.15 3.57 -22.45
CA GLU A 168 -0.10 4.32 -22.49
C GLU A 168 -1.02 3.90 -21.33
N PRO A 169 -1.63 4.84 -20.59
CA PRO A 169 -2.66 4.51 -19.62
C PRO A 169 -3.84 3.90 -20.38
N ARG A 170 -4.19 2.65 -20.04
CA ARG A 170 -5.42 2.00 -20.55
C ARG A 170 -6.65 2.65 -19.92
N GLY A 171 -6.97 3.86 -20.38
CA GLY A 171 -8.19 4.61 -20.09
C GLY A 171 -9.32 4.23 -21.05
N GLY A 172 -10.53 4.12 -20.49
CA GLY A 172 -11.72 3.54 -21.11
C GLY A 172 -12.07 4.03 -22.52
N ARG A 173 -12.45 3.09 -23.37
CA ARG A 173 -13.18 3.34 -24.62
C ARG A 173 -14.58 3.86 -24.28
N GLY A 174 -14.73 5.19 -24.30
CA GLY A 174 -16.02 5.86 -24.45
C GLY A 174 -16.11 6.46 -25.84
N ALA A 175 -16.44 5.63 -26.84
CA ALA A 175 -16.70 6.08 -28.20
C ALA A 175 -17.90 7.05 -28.23
N ARG A 176 -17.72 8.26 -28.77
CA ARG A 176 -18.79 8.99 -29.47
C ARG A 176 -18.21 9.71 -30.70
N HIS A 177 -18.28 9.02 -31.82
CA HIS A 177 -18.36 9.64 -33.14
C HIS A 177 -19.64 10.48 -33.23
N ARG A 178 -19.49 11.78 -33.50
CA ARG A 178 -20.43 12.59 -34.30
C ARG A 178 -19.51 13.45 -35.17
N GLY A 179 -19.40 13.21 -36.47
CA GLY A 179 -20.49 13.34 -37.42
C GLY A 179 -20.30 14.69 -38.11
N VAL A 180 -19.36 14.75 -39.06
CA VAL A 180 -19.14 15.92 -39.92
C VAL A 180 -20.28 15.97 -40.93
N THR A 181 -21.14 16.98 -40.83
CA THR A 181 -22.05 17.39 -41.91
C THR A 181 -21.60 18.74 -42.42
N GLY A 182 -21.14 18.76 -43.67
CA GLY A 182 -20.77 19.96 -44.39
C GLY A 182 -21.97 20.81 -44.78
N ALA A 183 -21.71 22.09 -45.03
CA ALA A 183 -22.46 22.95 -45.93
C ALA A 183 -21.66 24.23 -46.24
N ARG A 184 -21.16 24.35 -47.48
CA ARG A 184 -21.11 25.59 -48.27
C ARG A 184 -22.07 25.34 -49.45
N PRO A 185 -22.85 26.31 -49.96
CA PRO A 185 -22.36 27.54 -50.63
C PRO A 185 -23.21 28.79 -50.26
N GLY A 186 -22.97 30.02 -50.71
CA GLY A 186 -22.12 30.57 -51.75
C GLY A 186 -22.19 32.12 -51.77
N SER A 187 -21.56 32.69 -52.81
CA SER A 187 -21.40 34.10 -53.22
C SER A 187 -20.67 35.05 -52.28
#